data_AF-A0A948IQ39-F1
#
_entry.id   AF-A0A948IQ39-F1
#
_cell.length_a   1.000
_cell.length_b   1.000
_cell.length_c   1.000
_cell.angle_alpha   90.00
_cell.angle_beta   90.00
_cell.angle_gamma   90.00
#
_symmetry.space_group_name_H-M   'P 1'
#
loop_
_entity.id
_entity.type
_entity.pdbx_description
1 polymer ?
#
loop_
_entity_poly.entity_id
_entity_poly.type
_entity_poly.pdbx_seq_one_letter_code
_entity_poly.pdbx_strand_id
1 'polypeptide(L)' 'MAGDTREEGGFAGLLRMIFRPSVAKAEVRAEIWRLGERHRGWPLEGALAELKEPGLPMARAILLRACVQQLRAQ' A
#
# COMPACT_ATOMS: atom_id res chain seq x y z
N MET A 1 -30.87 -6.54 29.77
CA MET A 1 -31.15 -6.30 28.33
C MET A 1 -29.84 -5.86 27.70
N ALA A 2 -29.15 -6.78 27.03
CA ALA A 2 -27.87 -6.51 26.38
C ALA A 2 -28.15 -5.91 24.99
N GLY A 3 -27.64 -4.69 24.77
CA GLY A 3 -27.74 -3.97 23.50
C GLY A 3 -26.43 -4.09 22.72
N ASP A 4 -26.34 -5.19 21.98
CA ASP A 4 -25.66 -5.43 20.71
C ASP A 4 -24.70 -4.34 20.17
N THR A 5 -23.41 -4.67 20.19
CA THR A 5 -22.32 -3.96 19.51
C THR A 5 -22.42 -4.12 18.00
N ARG A 6 -22.61 -3.00 17.28
CA ARG A 6 -22.58 -2.91 15.81
C ARG A 6 -21.29 -3.48 15.22
N GLU A 7 -21.44 -4.53 14.42
CA GLU A 7 -20.40 -5.14 13.58
C GLU A 7 -20.19 -4.38 12.26
N GLU A 8 -19.49 -3.25 12.30
CA GLU A 8 -19.08 -2.47 11.11
C GLU A 8 -17.68 -2.90 10.63
N GLY A 9 -17.46 -4.20 10.34
CA GLY A 9 -16.11 -4.73 10.04
C GLY A 9 -15.99 -5.77 8.93
N GLY A 10 -17.09 -6.39 8.48
CA GLY A 10 -17.04 -7.56 7.61
C GLY A 10 -16.64 -7.28 6.15
N PHE A 11 -17.24 -6.26 5.52
CA PHE A 11 -17.07 -6.03 4.08
C PHE A 11 -15.72 -5.43 3.69
N ALA A 12 -15.18 -4.51 4.48
CA ALA A 12 -13.85 -3.91 4.23
C ALA A 12 -12.72 -4.93 4.40
N GLY A 13 -12.85 -5.85 5.37
CA GLY A 13 -11.92 -6.96 5.58
C GLY A 13 -11.98 -7.99 4.45
N LEU A 14 -13.18 -8.33 3.98
CA LEU A 14 -13.38 -9.27 2.86
C LEU A 14 -12.81 -8.72 1.54
N LEU A 15 -13.03 -7.44 1.23
CA LEU A 15 -12.47 -6.79 0.04
C LEU A 15 -10.93 -6.77 0.04
N ARG A 16 -10.30 -6.58 1.20
CA ARG A 16 -8.84 -6.61 1.37
C ARG A 16 -8.24 -8.00 1.13
N MET A 17 -9.02 -9.07 1.34
CA MET A 17 -8.59 -10.44 1.10
C MET A 17 -8.66 -10.83 -0.38
N ILE A 18 -9.64 -10.29 -1.12
CA ILE A 18 -9.88 -10.61 -2.54
C ILE A 18 -8.98 -9.76 -3.45
N PHE A 19 -8.75 -8.49 -3.10
CA PHE A 19 -7.85 -7.60 -3.84
C PHE A 19 -6.44 -7.62 -3.28
N ARG A 20 -5.78 -8.77 -3.29
CA ARG A 20 -4.34 -8.86 -3.10
C ARG A 20 -3.67 -8.95 -4.48
N PRO A 21 -3.50 -7.82 -5.19
CA PRO A 21 -2.80 -7.81 -6.46
C PRO A 21 -1.41 -8.40 -6.27
N SER A 22 -1.11 -9.43 -7.06
CA SER A 22 0.18 -10.11 -7.04
C SER A 22 1.20 -9.24 -7.77
N VAL A 23 1.72 -8.22 -7.09
CA VAL A 23 2.86 -7.44 -7.61
C VAL A 23 4.10 -8.32 -7.52
N ALA A 24 4.83 -8.46 -8.62
CA ALA A 24 6.04 -9.27 -8.63
C ALA A 24 7.10 -8.68 -7.68
N LYS A 25 7.75 -9.54 -6.87
CA LYS A 25 8.80 -9.10 -5.93
C LYS A 25 9.91 -8.29 -6.61
N ALA A 26 10.25 -8.63 -7.86
CA ALA A 26 11.25 -7.89 -8.63
C ALA A 26 10.80 -6.46 -8.94
N GLU A 27 9.52 -6.27 -9.24
CA GLU A 27 8.92 -4.96 -9.51
C GLU A 27 8.92 -4.09 -8.25
N VAL A 28 8.59 -4.67 -7.08
CA VAL A 28 8.65 -3.95 -5.80
C VAL A 28 10.08 -3.48 -5.49
N ARG A 29 11.10 -4.34 -5.66
CA ARG A 29 12.49 -3.94 -5.43
C ARG A 29 12.95 -2.85 -6.40
N ALA A 30 12.61 -2.98 -7.68
CA ALA A 30 12.96 -1.98 -8.69
C ALA A 30 12.29 -0.63 -8.41
N GLU A 31 11.05 -0.65 -7.92
CA GLU A 31 10.33 0.57 -7.55
C GLU A 31 10.88 1.20 -6.27
N ILE A 32 11.22 0.40 -5.25
CA ILE A 32 11.89 0.92 -4.03
C ILE A 32 13.19 1.67 -4.40
N TRP A 33 13.97 1.12 -5.33
CA TRP A 33 15.19 1.77 -5.80
C TRP A 33 14.88 3.12 -6.49
N ARG A 34 13.90 3.15 -7.40
CA ARG A 34 13.43 4.38 -8.07
C ARG A 34 12.91 5.42 -7.09
N LEU A 35 12.15 4.99 -6.07
CA LEU A 35 11.68 5.88 -5.00
C LEU A 35 12.83 6.46 -4.20
N GLY A 36 13.86 5.66 -3.92
CA GLY A 36 15.08 6.13 -3.26
C GLY A 36 15.80 7.19 -4.09
N GLU A 37 15.94 6.99 -5.40
CA GLU A 37 16.54 7.97 -6.31
C GLU A 37 15.71 9.28 -6.33
N ARG A 38 14.39 9.17 -6.56
CA ARG A 38 13.47 10.31 -6.67
C ARG A 38 13.34 11.11 -5.39
N HIS A 39 13.28 10.43 -4.25
CA HIS A 39 13.04 11.01 -2.93
C HIS A 39 14.32 11.08 -2.09
N ARG A 40 15.49 11.19 -2.74
CA ARG A 40 16.80 11.50 -2.12
C ARG A 40 17.19 10.58 -0.96
N GLY A 41 16.99 9.28 -1.14
CA GLY A 41 17.31 8.25 -0.15
C GLY A 41 16.19 7.96 0.85
N TRP A 42 15.02 8.58 0.70
CA TRP A 42 13.85 8.39 1.59
C TRP A 42 12.70 7.66 0.88
N PRO A 43 12.88 6.37 0.50
CA PRO A 43 11.92 5.66 -0.33
C PRO A 43 10.57 5.42 0.38
N LEU A 44 10.56 5.27 1.71
CA LEU A 44 9.33 5.02 2.47
C LEU A 44 8.47 6.29 2.54
N GLU A 45 9.08 7.42 2.91
CA GLU A 45 8.46 8.73 2.95
C GLU A 45 7.97 9.12 1.56
N GLY A 46 8.79 8.88 0.53
CA GLY A 46 8.44 9.11 -0.86
C GLY A 46 7.21 8.31 -1.32
N ALA A 47 7.16 7.01 -1.00
CA ALA A 47 6.00 6.18 -1.32
C ALA A 47 4.73 6.66 -0.59
N LEU A 48 4.85 7.08 0.67
CA LEU A 48 3.73 7.62 1.45
C LEU A 48 3.26 8.98 0.93
N ALA A 49 4.16 9.81 0.42
CA ALA A 49 3.83 11.09 -0.21
C ALA A 49 3.09 10.87 -1.54
N GLU A 50 3.62 10.01 -2.42
CA GLU A 50 2.96 9.68 -3.69
C GLU A 50 1.59 9.03 -3.49
N LEU A 51 1.41 8.22 -2.45
CA LEU A 51 0.10 7.64 -2.09
C LEU A 51 -0.96 8.68 -1.69
N LYS A 52 -0.57 9.89 -1.32
CA LYS A 52 -1.49 10.99 -0.99
C LYS A 52 -1.89 11.80 -2.22
N GLU A 53 -1.29 11.55 -3.39
CA GLU A 53 -1.59 12.29 -4.60
C GLU A 53 -3.04 12.03 -5.06
N PRO A 54 -3.83 13.09 -5.30
CA PRO A 54 -5.17 12.93 -5.84
C PRO A 54 -5.10 12.39 -7.27
N GLY A 55 -5.99 11.45 -7.61
CA GLY A 55 -6.05 10.87 -8.95
C GLY A 55 -4.98 9.82 -9.25
N LEU A 56 -4.23 9.36 -8.24
CA LEU A 56 -3.25 8.28 -8.39
C LEU A 56 -3.90 7.03 -9.01
N PRO A 57 -3.39 6.51 -10.15
CA PRO A 57 -3.93 5.31 -10.76
C PRO A 57 -3.90 4.11 -9.81
N MET A 58 -4.94 3.28 -9.83
CA MET A 58 -5.08 2.14 -8.91
C MET A 58 -3.87 1.19 -8.95
N ALA A 59 -3.35 0.88 -10.14
CA ALA A 59 -2.16 0.04 -10.31
C ALA A 59 -0.92 0.64 -9.62
N ARG A 60 -0.77 1.98 -9.67
CA ARG A 60 0.32 2.69 -8.99
C ARG A 60 0.13 2.65 -7.47
N ALA A 61 -1.07 2.88 -6.99
CA ALA A 61 -1.40 2.79 -5.56
C ALA A 61 -1.11 1.39 -5.00
N ILE A 62 -1.41 0.36 -5.78
CA ILE A 62 -1.12 -1.04 -5.46
C ILE A 62 0.38 -1.28 -5.30
N LEU A 63 1.18 -0.88 -6.29
CA LEU A 63 2.63 -1.04 -6.26
C LEU A 63 3.25 -0.27 -5.09
N LEU A 64 2.86 0.99 -4.88
CA LEU A 64 3.36 1.80 -3.76
C LEU A 64 2.99 1.21 -2.39
N ARG A 65 1.79 0.65 -2.22
CA ARG A 65 1.40 -0.05 -0.99
C ARG A 65 2.25 -1.30 -0.76
N ALA A 66 2.59 -2.05 -1.81
CA ALA A 66 3.50 -3.18 -1.72
C ALA A 66 4.91 -2.73 -1.30
N CYS A 67 5.42 -1.63 -1.87
CA CYS A 67 6.69 -1.02 -1.45
C CYS A 67 6.68 -0.63 0.03
N VAL A 68 5.63 0.07 0.50
CA VAL A 68 5.48 0.47 1.91
C VAL A 68 5.45 -0.74 2.84
N GLN A 69 4.72 -1.80 2.47
CA GLN A 69 4.70 -3.03 3.26
C GLN A 69 6.09 -3.67 3.37
N GLN A 70 6.83 -3.74 2.26
CA GLN A 70 8.18 -4.32 2.26
C GLN A 70 9.20 -3.43 3.00
N LEU A 71 9.11 -2.11 2.90
CA LEU A 71 10.02 -1.17 3.58
C LEU A 71 9.82 -1.16 5.09
N ARG A 72 8.57 -1.35 5.57
CA ARG A 72 8.27 -1.46 7.02
C ARG A 72 8.64 -2.81 7.63
N ALA A 73 8.84 -3.83 6.80
CA ALA A 73 9.19 -5.17 7.24
C ALA A 73 10.71 -5.42 7.28
N GLN A 74 11.51 -4.44 6.83
CA GLN A 74 12.96 -4.40 6.98
C GLN A 74 13.31 -3.77 8.32
#